data_AF-A0A960BH45-F1
#
_entry.id   AF-A0A960BH45-F1
#
_cell.length_a   1.000
_cell.length_b   1.000
_cell.length_c   1.000
_cell.angle_alpha   90.00
_cell.angle_beta   90.00
_cell.angle_gamma   90.00
#
_symmetry.space_group_name_H-M   'P 1'
#
loop_
_entity.id
_entity.type
_entity.pdbx_description
1 polymer ?
#
loop_
_entity_poly.entity_id
_entity_poly.type
_entity_poly.pdbx_seq_one_letter_code
_entity_poly.pdbx_strand_id
1 'polypeptide(L)'
;MTPPRARDRHGRGMRGPLMPATMPGAVTRRERFDRVVARAVVHLSAHTPDVAEADVVVEDVPVIGRRHTEAPLGRVQRQVKPPQLVLHRKPIEQAGGGVPLVRDVLAELLAELLVCDPTEVDPHYPRQ
;
A
#
# COMPACT_ATOMS: atom_id res chain seq x y z
N MET A 1 31.15 -49.54 9.64
CA MET A 1 30.79 -48.92 10.94
C MET A 1 30.94 -47.42 10.78
N THR A 2 29.84 -46.70 10.98
CA THR A 2 29.54 -45.35 10.48
C THR A 2 30.37 -44.27 11.17
N PRO A 3 30.98 -43.30 10.45
CA PRO A 3 31.63 -42.16 11.10
C PRO A 3 30.58 -41.26 11.78
N PRO A 4 30.92 -40.62 12.91
CA PRO A 4 29.97 -39.83 13.69
C PRO A 4 29.47 -38.61 12.90
N ARG A 5 28.15 -38.42 12.89
CA ARG A 5 27.48 -37.21 12.39
C ARG A 5 28.08 -35.99 13.08
N ALA A 6 28.87 -35.22 12.35
CA ALA A 6 29.37 -33.93 12.81
C ALA A 6 28.17 -33.03 13.10
N ARG A 7 27.88 -32.83 14.40
CA ARG A 7 26.98 -31.77 14.86
C ARG A 7 27.72 -30.45 14.59
N ASP A 8 27.18 -29.67 13.65
CA ASP A 8 27.59 -28.31 13.38
C ASP A 8 27.52 -27.50 14.69
N ARG A 9 28.68 -27.28 15.32
CA ARG A 9 28.83 -26.46 16.54
C ARG A 9 29.14 -25.00 16.22
N HIS A 10 29.06 -24.60 14.95
CA HIS A 10 29.45 -23.27 14.52
C HIS A 10 28.24 -22.43 14.09
N GLY A 11 27.07 -22.59 14.71
CA GLY A 11 26.01 -21.57 14.66
C GLY A 11 25.57 -21.11 13.26
N ARG A 12 25.83 -21.91 12.23
CA ARG A 12 25.38 -21.67 10.84
C ARG A 12 24.18 -22.57 10.55
N GLY A 13 23.14 -22.46 11.38
CA GLY A 13 21.82 -22.91 10.98
C GLY A 13 21.42 -22.25 9.66
N MET A 14 20.50 -22.86 8.90
CA MET A 14 20.04 -22.37 7.59
C MET A 14 19.76 -20.85 7.62
N ARG A 15 20.68 -20.07 7.04
CA ARG A 15 20.52 -18.63 6.84
C ARG A 15 20.33 -18.39 5.35
N GLY A 16 19.09 -18.60 4.92
CA GLY A 16 18.62 -18.32 3.58
C GLY A 16 17.09 -18.45 3.57
N PRO A 17 16.38 -17.63 2.77
CA PRO A 17 14.93 -17.77 2.65
C PRO A 17 14.60 -19.20 2.21
N LEU A 18 13.64 -19.83 2.89
CA LEU A 18 13.18 -21.20 2.62
C LEU A 18 12.59 -21.37 1.20
N MET A 19 12.43 -20.29 0.43
CA MET A 19 11.95 -20.31 -0.94
C MET A 19 12.73 -19.31 -1.83
N PRO A 20 13.19 -19.73 -3.02
CA PRO A 20 13.79 -18.84 -4.03
C PRO A 20 12.82 -17.75 -4.52
N ALA A 21 13.32 -16.53 -4.77
CA ALA A 21 12.55 -15.40 -5.32
C ALA A 21 11.99 -15.66 -6.74
N THR A 22 12.39 -16.77 -7.37
CA THR A 22 11.98 -17.20 -8.71
C THR A 22 10.79 -18.15 -8.73
N MET A 23 10.17 -18.44 -7.57
CA MET A 23 8.97 -19.28 -7.50
C MET A 23 7.68 -18.45 -7.67
N PRO A 24 6.68 -18.92 -8.46
CA PRO A 24 5.38 -18.26 -8.64
C PRO A 24 4.57 -17.94 -7.36
N GLY A 25 4.99 -18.47 -6.20
CA GLY A 25 4.40 -18.19 -4.89
C GLY A 25 5.05 -17.03 -4.11
N ALA A 26 6.16 -16.45 -4.61
CA ALA A 26 6.86 -15.36 -3.95
C ALA A 26 6.24 -13.99 -4.27
N VAL A 27 4.96 -13.79 -3.89
CA VAL A 27 4.35 -12.45 -3.97
C VAL A 27 5.11 -11.53 -3.01
N THR A 28 5.85 -10.56 -3.57
CA THR A 28 6.57 -9.54 -2.82
C THR A 28 5.58 -8.73 -1.97
N ARG A 29 6.06 -8.11 -0.89
CA ARG A 29 5.20 -7.25 -0.06
C ARG A 29 4.57 -6.11 -0.87
N ARG A 30 5.27 -5.61 -1.90
CA ARG A 30 4.77 -4.59 -2.81
C ARG A 30 3.60 -5.12 -3.65
N GLU A 31 3.76 -6.27 -4.29
CA GLU A 31 2.68 -6.88 -5.08
C GLU A 31 1.44 -7.24 -4.24
N ARG A 32 1.62 -7.61 -2.96
CA ARG A 32 0.48 -7.79 -2.04
C ARG A 32 -0.28 -6.50 -1.81
N PHE A 33 0.45 -5.41 -1.61
CA PHE A 33 -0.14 -4.09 -1.43
C PHE A 33 -0.84 -3.62 -2.70
N ASP A 34 -0.23 -3.83 -3.87
CA ASP A 34 -0.84 -3.46 -5.15
C ASP A 34 -2.18 -4.18 -5.38
N ARG A 35 -2.32 -5.44 -4.94
CA ARG A 35 -3.61 -6.16 -4.94
C ARG A 35 -4.65 -5.54 -4.01
N VAL A 36 -4.22 -5.05 -2.85
CA VAL A 36 -5.10 -4.33 -1.90
C VAL A 36 -5.59 -3.03 -2.53
N VAL A 37 -4.69 -2.26 -3.13
CA VAL A 37 -5.01 -1.02 -3.85
C VAL A 37 -5.97 -1.28 -5.00
N ALA A 38 -5.69 -2.28 -5.85
CA ALA A 38 -6.57 -2.64 -6.95
C ALA A 38 -7.99 -2.98 -6.46
N ARG A 39 -8.13 -3.71 -5.36
CA ARG A 39 -9.43 -4.04 -4.78
C ARG A 39 -10.16 -2.82 -4.23
N ALA A 40 -9.44 -1.88 -3.63
CA ALA A 40 -10.01 -0.62 -3.15
C ALA A 40 -10.49 0.27 -4.32
N VAL A 41 -9.67 0.41 -5.38
CA VAL A 41 -10.03 1.16 -6.59
C VAL A 41 -11.27 0.59 -7.24
N VAL A 42 -11.35 -0.73 -7.45
CA VAL A 42 -12.55 -1.37 -8.02
C VAL A 42 -13.80 -1.06 -7.21
N HIS A 43 -13.70 -1.01 -5.88
CA HIS A 43 -14.83 -0.65 -5.02
C HIS A 43 -15.23 0.82 -5.20
N LEU A 44 -14.28 1.74 -5.26
CA LEU A 44 -14.55 3.16 -5.43
C LEU A 44 -15.13 3.49 -6.82
N SER A 45 -14.57 2.91 -7.88
CA SER A 45 -15.04 3.12 -9.25
C SER A 45 -16.48 2.63 -9.49
N ALA A 46 -17.00 1.75 -8.63
CA ALA A 46 -18.40 1.34 -8.68
C ALA A 46 -19.38 2.43 -8.22
N HIS A 47 -18.90 3.40 -7.42
CA HIS A 47 -19.73 4.46 -6.83
C HIS A 47 -19.45 5.82 -7.46
N THR A 48 -18.18 6.10 -7.77
CA THR A 48 -17.73 7.38 -8.31
C THR A 48 -16.99 7.15 -9.64
N PRO A 49 -17.64 7.36 -10.81
CA PRO A 49 -17.01 7.13 -12.10
C PRO A 49 -15.85 8.10 -12.39
N ASP A 50 -15.81 9.27 -11.75
CA ASP A 50 -14.73 10.27 -11.87
C ASP A 50 -13.38 9.78 -11.34
N VAL A 51 -13.32 8.63 -10.66
CA VAL A 51 -12.07 7.92 -10.35
C VAL A 51 -11.23 7.68 -11.61
N ALA A 52 -11.86 7.57 -12.79
CA ALA A 52 -11.16 7.39 -14.07
C ALA A 52 -10.32 8.61 -14.51
N GLU A 53 -10.47 9.77 -13.87
CA GLU A 53 -9.76 10.99 -14.22
C GLU A 53 -8.41 11.17 -13.47
N ALA A 54 -8.07 10.25 -12.56
CA ALA A 54 -6.83 10.30 -11.79
C ALA A 54 -6.07 8.97 -11.80
N ASP A 55 -4.74 9.04 -11.86
CA ASP A 55 -3.86 7.86 -11.75
C ASP A 55 -3.58 7.53 -10.28
N VAL A 56 -3.66 6.25 -9.91
CA VAL A 56 -3.25 5.79 -8.57
C VAL A 56 -1.81 5.33 -8.60
N VAL A 57 -0.96 5.94 -7.77
CA VAL A 57 0.48 5.67 -7.69
C VAL A 57 0.86 5.20 -6.30
N VAL A 58 1.76 4.22 -6.20
CA VAL A 58 2.26 3.72 -4.92
C VAL A 58 3.73 4.05 -4.76
N GLU A 59 4.04 4.77 -3.68
CA GLU A 59 5.40 5.06 -3.21
C GLU A 59 5.65 4.37 -1.86
N ASP A 60 6.90 4.03 -1.54
CA ASP A 60 7.19 3.33 -0.29
C ASP A 60 7.08 4.24 0.94
N VAL A 61 7.82 5.35 0.97
CA VAL A 61 7.85 6.30 2.10
C VAL A 61 7.89 7.72 1.53
N PRO A 62 7.12 8.66 2.09
CA PRO A 62 7.21 10.07 1.70
C PRO A 62 8.56 10.68 2.13
N VAL A 63 9.05 11.64 1.35
CA VAL A 63 10.16 12.50 1.80
C VAL A 63 9.60 13.52 2.78
N ILE A 64 9.65 13.21 4.08
CA ILE A 64 9.19 14.12 5.14
C ILE A 64 10.36 14.94 5.71
N GLY A 65 10.12 16.23 5.91
CA GLY A 65 11.04 17.08 6.68
C GLY A 65 10.98 16.76 8.18
N ARG A 66 12.03 17.16 8.93
CA ARG A 66 12.17 16.93 10.39
C ARG A 66 11.02 17.48 11.27
N ARG A 67 10.08 18.22 10.70
CA ARG A 67 8.95 18.84 11.43
C ARG A 67 7.71 17.96 11.52
N HIS A 68 7.62 16.88 10.74
CA HIS A 68 6.47 15.98 10.78
C HIS A 68 6.65 14.93 11.87
N THR A 69 5.65 14.79 12.75
CA THR A 69 5.60 13.76 13.78
C THR A 69 5.16 12.41 13.21
N GLU A 70 4.35 12.43 12.15
CA GLU A 70 3.81 11.25 11.48
C GLU A 70 3.95 11.38 9.96
N ALA A 71 4.16 10.24 9.29
CA ALA A 71 4.28 10.19 7.84
C ALA A 71 2.87 10.18 7.21
N PRO A 72 2.60 11.02 6.19
CA PRO A 72 1.31 11.03 5.52
C PRO A 72 1.02 9.68 4.86
N LEU A 73 -0.24 9.27 4.86
CA LEU A 73 -0.70 8.03 4.21
C LEU A 73 -0.80 8.20 2.69
N GLY A 74 -1.00 9.41 2.21
CA GLY A 74 -0.99 9.72 0.78
C GLY A 74 -0.97 11.22 0.51
N ARG A 75 -0.98 11.59 -0.77
CA ARG A 75 -1.08 12.98 -1.25
C ARG A 75 -1.69 13.05 -2.65
N VAL A 76 -2.26 14.19 -3.00
CA VAL A 76 -2.66 14.52 -4.38
C VAL A 76 -1.52 15.25 -5.10
N GLN A 77 -1.16 14.80 -6.30
CA GLN A 77 -0.21 15.48 -7.17
C GLN A 77 -0.94 16.05 -8.39
N ARG A 78 -1.26 17.35 -8.33
CA ARG A 78 -2.02 18.08 -9.35
C ARG A 78 -1.17 18.57 -10.54
N GLN A 79 0.16 18.53 -10.42
CA GLN A 79 1.10 19.07 -11.42
C GLN A 79 1.42 18.09 -12.57
N VAL A 80 0.74 16.95 -12.60
CA VAL A 80 0.85 15.91 -13.65
C VAL A 80 -0.51 15.71 -14.30
N LYS A 81 -0.53 15.17 -15.52
CA LYS A 81 -1.78 14.92 -16.27
C LYS A 81 -1.81 13.45 -16.75
N PRO A 82 -2.81 12.64 -16.34
CA PRO A 82 -3.86 12.98 -15.36
C PRO A 82 -3.27 13.24 -13.95
N PRO A 83 -3.99 13.94 -13.06
CA PRO A 83 -3.57 14.10 -11.66
C PRO A 83 -3.34 12.73 -11.00
N GLN A 84 -2.41 12.68 -10.04
CA GLN A 84 -2.05 11.43 -9.36
C GLN A 84 -2.50 11.41 -7.90
N LEU A 85 -3.12 10.32 -7.48
CA LEU A 85 -3.39 9.96 -6.09
C LEU A 85 -2.24 9.06 -5.61
N VAL A 86 -1.33 9.62 -4.82
CA VAL A 86 -0.13 8.91 -4.38
C VAL A 86 -0.36 8.31 -3.01
N LEU A 87 -0.27 6.98 -2.91
CA LEU A 87 -0.35 6.22 -1.67
C LEU A 87 1.05 5.90 -1.13
N HIS A 88 1.23 6.07 0.17
CA HIS A 88 2.48 5.76 0.87
C HIS A 88 2.38 4.41 1.57
N ARG A 89 2.95 3.37 0.94
CA ARG A 89 2.80 1.98 1.36
C ARG A 89 3.26 1.73 2.79
N LYS A 90 4.44 2.22 3.20
CA LYS A 90 4.98 1.92 4.53
C LYS A 90 4.15 2.56 5.65
N PRO A 91 3.79 3.85 5.58
CA PRO A 91 2.84 4.44 6.52
C PRO A 91 1.50 3.68 6.57
N ILE A 92 0.93 3.31 5.42
CA ILE A 92 -0.33 2.57 5.36
C ILE A 92 -0.20 1.17 5.99
N GLU A 93 0.87 0.43 5.67
CA GLU A 93 1.18 -0.87 6.28
C GLU A 93 1.32 -0.75 7.82
N GLN A 94 1.86 0.37 8.32
CA GLN A 94 2.02 0.63 9.76
C GLN A 94 0.71 1.01 10.46
N ALA A 95 -0.18 1.73 9.76
CA ALA A 95 -1.49 2.12 10.26
C ALA A 95 -2.53 0.98 10.27
N GLY A 96 -2.12 -0.24 9.91
CA GLY A 96 -2.96 -1.44 9.91
C GLY A 96 -3.19 -2.04 8.51
N GLY A 97 -3.03 -1.22 7.47
CA GLY A 97 -3.15 -1.63 6.07
C GLY A 97 -4.52 -2.19 5.69
N GLY A 98 -4.54 -3.02 4.64
CA GLY A 98 -5.74 -3.68 4.17
C GLY A 98 -6.66 -2.81 3.30
N VAL A 99 -7.69 -3.45 2.76
CA VAL A 99 -8.61 -2.82 1.78
C VAL A 99 -9.41 -1.66 2.40
N PRO A 100 -9.98 -1.77 3.62
CA PRO A 100 -10.75 -0.67 4.21
C PRO A 100 -9.93 0.61 4.34
N LEU A 101 -8.75 0.53 4.97
CA LEU A 101 -7.90 1.71 5.15
C LEU A 101 -7.46 2.32 3.82
N VAL A 102 -7.04 1.50 2.85
CA VAL A 102 -6.61 2.02 1.54
C VAL A 102 -7.77 2.69 0.80
N ARG A 103 -8.98 2.15 0.92
CA ARG A 103 -10.17 2.73 0.34
C ARG A 103 -10.51 4.06 1.00
N ASP A 104 -10.45 4.14 2.32
CA ASP A 104 -10.74 5.36 3.06
C ASP A 104 -9.72 6.47 2.69
N VAL A 105 -8.42 6.13 2.62
CA VAL A 105 -7.37 7.06 2.15
C VAL A 105 -7.61 7.51 0.69
N LEU A 106 -7.97 6.59 -0.21
CA LEU A 106 -8.26 6.95 -1.60
C LEU A 106 -9.51 7.85 -1.71
N ALA A 107 -10.54 7.62 -0.89
CA ALA A 107 -11.72 8.47 -0.84
C ALA A 107 -11.36 9.89 -0.39
N GLU A 108 -10.52 10.03 0.64
CA GLU A 108 -10.00 11.33 1.09
C GLU A 108 -9.22 12.07 -0.01
N LEU A 109 -8.29 11.38 -0.67
CA LEU A 109 -7.47 11.99 -1.72
C LEU A 109 -8.30 12.39 -2.95
N LEU A 110 -9.29 11.57 -3.33
CA LEU A 110 -10.16 11.90 -4.44
C LEU A 110 -11.10 13.06 -4.07
N ALA A 111 -11.64 13.08 -2.85
CA ALA A 111 -12.46 14.17 -2.35
C ALA A 111 -11.67 15.49 -2.29
N GLU A 112 -10.40 15.45 -1.88
CA GLU A 112 -9.48 16.59 -1.96
C GLU A 112 -9.28 17.05 -3.43
N LEU A 113 -9.13 16.11 -4.36
CA LEU A 113 -8.98 16.41 -5.78
C LEU A 113 -10.23 17.09 -6.36
N LEU A 114 -11.41 16.53 -6.07
CA LEU A 114 -12.71 16.95 -6.58
C LEU A 114 -13.35 18.12 -5.80
N VAL A 115 -12.78 18.46 -4.64
CA VAL A 115 -13.29 19.50 -3.73
C VAL A 115 -14.72 19.18 -3.24
N CYS A 116 -14.90 17.96 -2.75
CA CYS A 116 -16.15 17.45 -2.17
C CYS A 116 -15.89 16.72 -0.84
N ASP A 117 -16.93 16.18 -0.21
CA ASP A 117 -16.80 15.38 1.02
C ASP A 117 -16.42 13.91 0.69
N PRO A 118 -15.55 13.24 1.48
CA PRO A 118 -15.20 11.83 1.27
C PRO A 118 -16.40 10.86 1.26
N THR A 119 -17.49 11.19 1.98
CA THR A 119 -18.72 10.39 1.97
C THR A 119 -19.49 10.49 0.65
N GLU A 120 -19.25 11.54 -0.15
CA GLU A 120 -19.76 11.65 -1.51
C GLU A 120 -18.98 10.76 -2.49
N VAL A 121 -17.71 10.46 -2.18
CA VAL A 121 -16.85 9.56 -2.98
C VAL A 121 -17.08 8.08 -2.66
N ASP A 122 -17.19 7.75 -1.38
CA ASP A 122 -17.46 6.39 -0.91
C ASP A 122 -18.59 6.38 0.14
N PRO A 123 -19.75 5.78 -0.15
CA PRO A 123 -20.85 5.65 0.80
C PRO A 123 -20.50 4.88 2.07
N HIS A 124 -19.41 4.11 2.05
CA HIS A 124 -18.93 3.31 3.18
C HIS A 124 -17.77 3.99 3.92
N TYR A 125 -17.39 5.22 3.55
CA TYR A 125 -16.40 5.99 4.28
C TYR A 125 -16.88 6.18 5.74
N PRO A 126 -16.02 5.93 6.74
CA PRO A 126 -16.40 6.08 8.12
C PRO A 126 -16.80 7.54 8.40
N ARG A 127 -18.06 7.77 8.79
CA ARG A 127 -18.47 9.07 9.33
C ARG A 127 -17.76 9.28 10.67
N GLN A 128 -16.88 10.27 10.73
CA GLN A 128 -16.30 10.75 11.99
C GLN A 128 -17.29 11.63 12.75
#